data_AF-A0A6J8B2J1-F1
#
_entry.id   AF-A0A6J8B2J1-F1
#
_cell.length_a   1.000
_cell.length_b   1.000
_cell.length_c   1.000
_cell.angle_alpha   90.00
_cell.angle_beta   90.00
_cell.angle_gamma   90.00
#
_symmetry.space_group_name_H-M   'P 1'
#
loop_
_entity.id
_entity.type
_entity.pdbx_description
1 polymer ?
#
loop_
_entity_poly.entity_id
_entity_poly.type
_entity_poly.pdbx_seq_one_letter_code
_entity_poly.pdbx_strand_id
1 'polypeptide(L)'
;MSERKLQKYLKRPLPSIIGTKTHTPVVLTDRKCFNLWDQVSNQIELEIRWWCKSSRTSVKGYDWLKQNIAQQIGRLDNIHLYVWLGTCDLTNYDGKFISLSTEENKIQQITDTFQEIIELLKPYPACKITFLEIPSYSILDFNAHKQHDNPSTFKHHRNN
;
A
#
# COMPACT_ATOMS: atom_id res chain seq x y z
N MET A 1 -13.65 -11.50 10.82
CA MET A 1 -12.63 -12.33 11.51
C MET A 1 -12.68 -11.97 13.00
N SER A 2 -12.68 -12.90 13.95
CA SER A 2 -12.77 -12.52 15.38
C SER A 2 -11.41 -12.12 15.95
N GLU A 3 -11.39 -11.20 16.92
CA GLU A 3 -10.18 -10.74 17.62
C GLU A 3 -9.32 -11.90 18.14
N ARG A 4 -9.99 -12.93 18.67
CA ARG A 4 -9.35 -14.16 19.16
C ARG A 4 -8.64 -14.94 18.05
N LYS A 5 -9.17 -14.94 16.82
CA LYS A 5 -8.51 -15.56 15.65
C LYS A 5 -7.31 -14.73 15.20
N LEU A 6 -7.41 -13.40 15.23
CA LEU A 6 -6.31 -12.49 14.87
C LEU A 6 -5.15 -12.63 15.85
N GLN A 7 -5.41 -12.62 17.17
CA GLN A 7 -4.36 -12.83 18.17
C GLN A 7 -3.69 -14.19 18.04
N LYS A 8 -4.45 -15.26 17.75
CA LYS A 8 -3.88 -16.59 17.53
C LYS A 8 -3.00 -16.64 16.28
N TYR A 9 -3.36 -15.89 15.24
CA TYR A 9 -2.58 -15.76 14.02
C TYR A 9 -1.27 -15.01 14.26
N LEU A 10 -1.32 -13.87 14.96
CA LEU A 10 -0.15 -13.05 15.30
C LEU A 10 0.81 -13.73 16.29
N LYS A 11 0.31 -14.64 17.14
CA LYS A 11 1.11 -15.42 18.10
C LYS A 11 1.72 -16.69 17.50
N ARG A 12 1.52 -16.99 16.22
CA ARG A 12 2.16 -18.17 15.59
C ARG A 12 3.67 -17.97 15.57
N PRO A 13 4.47 -18.97 15.96
CA PRO A 13 5.91 -18.94 15.74
C PRO A 13 6.15 -18.68 14.26
N LEU A 14 6.96 -17.67 13.96
CA LEU A 14 7.37 -17.42 12.59
C LEU A 14 8.09 -18.68 12.11
N PRO A 15 7.66 -19.29 10.99
CA PRO A 15 8.36 -20.44 10.46
C PRO A 15 9.83 -20.05 10.26
N SER A 16 10.74 -20.93 10.69
CA SER A 16 12.16 -20.80 10.36
C SER A 16 12.27 -20.58 8.87
N ILE A 17 12.94 -19.50 8.46
CA ILE A 17 13.01 -19.07 7.07
C ILE A 17 13.73 -20.16 6.26
N ILE A 18 12.96 -21.02 5.59
CA ILE A 18 13.44 -21.99 4.63
C ILE A 18 13.02 -21.47 3.26
N GLY A 19 13.92 -20.79 2.57
CA GLY A 19 13.66 -20.26 1.23
C GLY A 19 14.81 -19.40 0.73
N THR A 20 15.34 -19.75 -0.44
CA THR A 20 16.53 -19.15 -1.05
C THR A 20 16.36 -17.64 -1.26
N LYS A 21 17.36 -16.85 -0.83
CA LYS A 21 17.53 -15.39 -1.04
C LYS A 21 17.69 -15.03 -2.54
N THR A 22 16.73 -15.42 -3.38
CA THR A 22 16.85 -15.27 -4.83
C THR A 22 16.30 -13.95 -5.33
N HIS A 23 15.41 -13.30 -4.56
CA HIS A 23 14.82 -12.02 -4.93
C HIS A 23 14.86 -11.05 -3.75
N THR A 24 15.15 -9.79 -4.04
CA THR A 24 15.04 -8.67 -3.11
C THR A 24 13.57 -8.24 -2.99
N PRO A 25 12.94 -8.34 -1.81
CA PRO A 25 11.57 -7.88 -1.62
C PRO A 25 11.51 -6.36 -1.64
N VAL A 26 10.68 -5.80 -2.52
CA VAL A 26 10.49 -4.37 -2.67
C VAL A 26 9.01 -4.06 -2.55
N VAL A 27 8.63 -3.09 -1.71
CA VAL A 27 7.23 -2.66 -1.56
C VAL A 27 7.05 -1.26 -2.13
N LEU A 28 6.22 -1.15 -3.17
CA LEU A 28 5.76 0.13 -3.72
C LEU A 28 4.44 0.52 -3.08
N THR A 29 4.45 1.59 -2.27
CA THR A 29 3.27 1.96 -1.49
C THR A 29 3.22 3.45 -1.14
N ASP A 30 2.17 3.84 -0.42
CA ASP A 30 1.96 5.18 0.14
C ASP A 30 2.36 5.24 1.63
N ARG A 31 1.94 6.30 2.35
CA ARG A 31 2.30 6.57 3.75
C ARG A 31 1.96 5.43 4.73
N LYS A 32 1.09 4.47 4.37
CA LYS A 32 0.79 3.30 5.21
C LYS A 32 2.03 2.50 5.60
N CYS A 33 3.09 2.57 4.79
CA CYS A 33 4.36 1.90 5.04
C CYS A 33 5.01 2.28 6.36
N PHE A 34 4.89 3.53 6.82
CA PHE A 34 5.75 4.04 7.91
C PHE A 34 5.45 3.32 9.23
N ASN A 35 4.18 3.05 9.52
CA ASN A 35 3.77 2.33 10.73
C ASN A 35 4.14 0.83 10.66
N LEU A 36 4.15 0.25 9.47
CA LEU A 36 4.51 -1.16 9.26
C LEU A 36 6.01 -1.37 9.21
N TRP A 37 6.76 -0.42 8.66
CA TRP A 37 8.21 -0.46 8.63
C TRP A 37 8.75 -0.58 10.05
N ASP A 38 8.28 0.24 10.98
CA ASP A 38 8.68 0.19 12.40
C ASP A 38 8.29 -1.13 13.10
N GLN A 39 7.20 -1.80 12.67
CA GLN A 39 6.78 -3.07 13.26
C GLN A 39 7.55 -4.26 12.68
N VAL A 40 7.84 -4.25 11.38
CA VAL A 40 8.54 -5.32 10.67
C VAL A 40 10.04 -5.27 10.96
N SER A 41 10.64 -4.08 11.02
CA SER A 41 12.07 -3.88 11.33
C SER A 41 12.47 -4.39 12.71
N ASN A 42 11.52 -4.42 13.66
CA ASN A 42 11.77 -4.81 15.05
C ASN A 42 11.55 -6.31 15.34
N GLN A 43 10.99 -7.11 14.43
CA GLN A 43 10.56 -8.48 14.76
C GLN A 43 10.77 -9.54 13.67
N ILE A 44 10.92 -9.15 12.40
CA ILE A 44 10.92 -10.09 11.27
C ILE A 44 12.01 -9.65 10.30
N GLU A 45 13.22 -10.14 10.51
CA GLU A 45 14.41 -9.75 9.76
C GLU A 45 14.27 -10.12 8.26
N LEU A 46 13.99 -9.14 7.40
CA LEU A 46 14.18 -9.18 5.95
C LEU A 46 14.48 -7.74 5.49
N GLU A 47 15.53 -7.52 4.70
CA GLU A 47 15.81 -6.23 4.04
C GLU A 47 14.71 -5.90 3.01
N ILE A 48 13.51 -5.57 3.48
CA ILE A 48 12.45 -5.07 2.63
C ILE A 48 12.84 -3.67 2.21
N ARG A 49 12.97 -3.46 0.90
CA ARG A 49 13.19 -2.13 0.33
C ARG A 49 11.84 -1.44 0.18
N TRP A 50 11.67 -0.33 0.86
CA TRP A 50 10.44 0.45 0.82
C TRP A 50 10.54 1.56 -0.21
N TRP A 51 9.85 1.41 -1.33
CA TRP A 51 9.61 2.52 -2.25
C TRP A 51 8.34 3.22 -1.82
N CYS A 52 8.45 4.05 -0.79
CA CYS A 52 7.31 4.68 -0.13
C CYS A 52 7.29 6.19 -0.35
N LYS A 53 6.10 6.75 -0.61
CA LYS A 53 5.90 8.21 -0.71
C LYS A 53 4.50 8.58 -0.23
N SER A 54 4.41 9.61 0.62
CA SER A 54 3.12 10.12 1.08
C SER A 54 2.22 10.55 -0.07
N SER A 55 0.91 10.30 0.06
CA SER A 55 -0.12 10.69 -0.92
C SER A 55 0.10 10.14 -2.33
N ARG A 56 0.75 8.96 -2.43
CA ARG A 56 0.96 8.27 -3.69
C ARG A 56 -0.31 7.53 -4.11
N THR A 57 -0.90 8.00 -5.20
CA THR A 57 -1.97 7.33 -5.94
C THR A 57 -1.40 6.23 -6.85
N SER A 58 -2.24 5.37 -7.42
CA SER A 58 -1.84 4.34 -8.39
C SER A 58 -1.07 4.97 -9.54
N VAL A 59 -1.61 6.04 -10.14
CA VAL A 59 -1.02 6.78 -11.27
C VAL A 59 0.37 7.31 -10.92
N LYS A 60 0.52 7.96 -9.75
CA LYS A 60 1.82 8.47 -9.30
C LYS A 60 2.82 7.34 -9.03
N GLY A 61 2.35 6.17 -8.62
CA GLY A 61 3.17 4.97 -8.47
C GLY A 61 3.68 4.46 -9.81
N TYR A 62 2.81 4.38 -10.81
CA TYR A 62 3.15 4.03 -12.18
C TYR A 62 4.17 5.03 -12.78
N ASP A 63 3.92 6.33 -12.68
CA ASP A 63 4.85 7.36 -13.19
C ASP A 63 6.23 7.24 -12.56
N TRP A 64 6.28 6.98 -11.25
CA TRP A 64 7.54 6.76 -10.54
C TRP A 64 8.25 5.50 -11.06
N LEU A 65 7.53 4.39 -11.24
CA LEU A 65 8.11 3.16 -11.81
C LEU A 65 8.68 3.43 -13.20
N LYS A 66 7.92 4.08 -14.08
CA LYS A 66 8.33 4.41 -15.45
C LYS A 66 9.65 5.18 -15.48
N GLN A 67 9.85 6.09 -14.53
CA GLN A 67 11.06 6.92 -14.45
C GLN A 67 12.25 6.21 -13.78
N ASN A 68 12.00 5.26 -12.87
CA ASN A 68 13.06 4.75 -11.97
C ASN A 68 13.39 3.27 -12.19
N ILE A 69 12.50 2.46 -12.76
CA ILE A 69 12.63 1.00 -12.71
C ILE A 69 13.91 0.48 -13.38
N ALA A 70 14.30 1.05 -14.53
CA ALA A 70 15.52 0.66 -15.24
C ALA A 70 16.78 0.85 -14.37
N GLN A 71 16.85 1.95 -13.62
CA GLN A 71 17.94 2.23 -12.70
C GLN A 71 17.92 1.31 -11.47
N GLN A 72 16.73 0.97 -10.97
CA GLN A 72 16.57 0.12 -9.79
C GLN A 72 16.95 -1.33 -10.08
N ILE A 73 16.57 -1.86 -11.24
CA ILE A 73 16.91 -3.23 -11.65
C ILE A 73 18.41 -3.39 -11.86
N GLY A 74 19.12 -2.36 -12.34
CA GLY A 74 20.58 -2.41 -12.43
C GLY A 74 21.31 -2.36 -11.08
N ARG A 75 20.61 -2.08 -9.97
CA ARG A 75 21.18 -1.99 -8.61
C ARG A 75 20.80 -3.14 -7.70
N LEU A 76 19.70 -3.84 -8.00
CA LEU A 76 19.15 -4.91 -7.18
C LEU A 76 19.09 -6.18 -8.02
N ASP A 77 19.74 -7.24 -7.55
CA ASP A 77 19.61 -8.55 -8.17
C ASP A 77 18.22 -9.11 -7.88
N ASN A 78 17.46 -9.37 -8.96
CA ASN A 78 16.14 -10.00 -8.97
C ASN A 78 15.13 -9.36 -7.98
N ILE A 79 14.22 -8.54 -8.47
CA ILE A 79 13.23 -7.84 -7.63
C ILE A 79 11.97 -8.69 -7.48
N HIS A 80 11.44 -8.79 -6.26
CA HIS A 80 10.04 -9.15 -6.03
C HIS A 80 9.30 -7.89 -5.60
N LEU A 81 8.60 -7.27 -6.54
CA LEU A 81 7.85 -6.04 -6.36
C LEU A 81 6.43 -6.32 -5.85
N TYR A 82 6.16 -5.91 -4.62
CA TYR A 82 4.83 -5.86 -4.03
C TYR A 82 4.21 -4.49 -4.29
N VAL A 83 3.14 -4.45 -5.07
CA VAL A 83 2.38 -3.23 -5.38
C VAL A 83 1.24 -3.08 -4.37
N TRP A 84 1.33 -2.08 -3.50
CA TRP A 84 0.34 -1.79 -2.46
C TRP A 84 -0.14 -0.35 -2.55
N LEU A 85 -0.86 -0.07 -3.64
CA LEU A 85 -1.39 1.22 -4.05
C LEU A 85 -2.91 1.16 -4.16
N GLY A 86 -3.57 2.32 -4.30
CA GLY A 86 -5.03 2.43 -4.44
C GLY A 86 -5.72 3.07 -3.23
N THR A 87 -5.11 3.10 -2.04
CA THR A 87 -5.76 3.71 -0.87
C THR A 87 -5.91 5.21 -1.07
N CYS A 88 -4.83 5.91 -1.44
CA CYS A 88 -4.91 7.34 -1.73
C CYS A 88 -5.78 7.70 -2.96
N ASP A 89 -6.08 6.74 -3.83
CA ASP A 89 -7.01 6.92 -4.94
C ASP A 89 -8.48 6.88 -4.49
N LEU A 90 -8.75 6.02 -3.51
CA LEU A 90 -10.09 5.78 -2.96
C LEU A 90 -10.41 6.66 -1.75
N THR A 91 -9.46 7.47 -1.28
CA THR A 91 -9.65 8.32 -0.09
C THR A 91 -9.43 9.78 -0.38
N ASN A 92 -10.33 10.63 0.12
CA ASN A 92 -10.15 12.08 0.17
C ASN A 92 -9.80 12.50 1.60
N TYR A 93 -8.94 13.52 1.71
CA TYR A 93 -8.62 14.16 2.98
C TYR A 93 -9.32 15.52 3.03
N ASP A 94 -10.11 15.75 4.08
CA ASP A 94 -10.67 17.06 4.39
C ASP A 94 -10.18 17.48 5.78
N GLY A 95 -9.14 18.32 5.81
CA GLY A 95 -8.39 18.62 7.02
C GLY A 95 -7.81 17.37 7.67
N LYS A 96 -8.36 16.99 8.83
CA LYS A 96 -7.94 15.80 9.60
C LYS A 96 -8.72 14.53 9.25
N PHE A 97 -9.85 14.63 8.53
CA PHE A 97 -10.74 13.51 8.26
C PHE A 97 -10.41 12.83 6.94
N ILE A 98 -10.68 11.51 6.87
CA ILE A 98 -10.57 10.72 5.65
C ILE A 98 -11.96 10.23 5.25
N SER A 99 -12.37 10.47 4.02
CA SER A 99 -13.60 9.92 3.44
C SER A 99 -13.28 9.03 2.25
N LEU A 100 -14.19 8.11 1.92
CA LEU A 100 -14.14 7.43 0.63
C LEU A 100 -14.41 8.43 -0.51
N SER A 101 -13.73 8.23 -1.63
CA SER A 101 -14.06 8.92 -2.87
C SER A 101 -15.39 8.40 -3.41
N THR A 102 -16.23 9.30 -3.89
CA THR A 102 -17.53 8.99 -4.52
C THR A 102 -17.45 9.01 -6.04
N GLU A 103 -16.24 9.16 -6.60
CA GLU A 103 -16.03 9.15 -8.05
C GLU A 103 -16.15 7.73 -8.61
N GLU A 104 -17.14 7.50 -9.48
CA GLU A 104 -17.45 6.19 -10.05
C GLU A 104 -16.28 5.57 -10.85
N ASN A 105 -15.48 6.42 -11.52
CA ASN A 105 -14.42 5.97 -12.42
C ASN A 105 -13.11 5.60 -11.70
N LYS A 106 -13.00 5.76 -10.38
CA LYS A 106 -11.75 5.50 -9.65
C LYS A 106 -11.31 4.04 -9.69
N ILE A 107 -12.26 3.11 -9.57
CA ILE A 107 -11.94 1.68 -9.59
C ILE A 107 -11.40 1.26 -10.96
N GLN A 108 -12.04 1.75 -12.03
CA GLN A 108 -11.56 1.50 -13.39
C GLN A 108 -10.16 2.10 -13.59
N GLN A 109 -9.95 3.36 -13.19
CA GLN A 109 -8.65 4.02 -13.28
C GLN A 109 -7.55 3.25 -12.54
N ILE A 110 -7.82 2.74 -11.33
CA ILE A 110 -6.87 1.93 -10.56
C ILE A 110 -6.54 0.63 -11.31
N THR A 111 -7.57 -0.03 -11.83
CA THR A 111 -7.44 -1.29 -12.58
C THR A 111 -6.62 -1.11 -13.84
N ASP A 112 -6.92 -0.07 -14.63
CA ASP A 112 -6.17 0.29 -15.83
C ASP A 112 -4.71 0.60 -15.49
N THR A 113 -4.47 1.36 -14.42
CA THR A 113 -3.10 1.66 -13.97
C THR A 113 -2.34 0.39 -13.57
N PHE A 114 -3.00 -0.58 -12.94
CA PHE A 114 -2.36 -1.85 -12.58
C PHE A 114 -2.01 -2.68 -13.82
N GLN A 115 -2.85 -2.66 -14.84
CA GLN A 115 -2.54 -3.27 -16.13
C GLN A 115 -1.35 -2.57 -16.80
N GLU A 116 -1.27 -1.24 -16.76
CA GLU A 116 -0.13 -0.48 -17.27
C GLU A 116 1.17 -0.81 -16.53
N ILE A 117 1.11 -1.01 -15.20
CA ILE A 117 2.26 -1.46 -14.41
C ILE A 117 2.72 -2.86 -14.87
N ILE A 118 1.80 -3.79 -15.13
CA ILE A 118 2.15 -5.13 -15.63
C ILE A 118 2.87 -5.02 -16.97
N GLU A 119 2.33 -4.25 -17.92
CA GLU A 119 2.94 -4.08 -19.24
C GLU A 119 4.30 -3.35 -19.17
N LEU A 120 4.43 -2.34 -18.31
CA LEU A 120 5.70 -1.65 -18.08
C LEU A 120 6.80 -2.60 -17.58
N LEU A 121 6.43 -3.56 -16.74
CA LEU A 121 7.38 -4.45 -16.07
C LEU A 121 7.66 -5.75 -16.83
N LYS A 122 6.85 -6.09 -17.83
CA LYS A 122 7.00 -7.26 -18.71
C LYS A 122 8.37 -7.42 -19.36
N PRO A 123 9.08 -6.35 -19.80
CA PRO A 123 10.43 -6.47 -20.35
C PRO A 123 11.51 -6.84 -19.32
N TYR A 124 11.17 -6.89 -18.03
CA TYR A 124 12.11 -7.08 -16.94
C TYR A 124 11.88 -8.44 -16.24
N PRO A 125 12.40 -9.55 -16.78
CA PRO A 125 12.14 -10.90 -16.25
C PRO A 125 12.71 -11.13 -14.84
N ALA A 126 13.69 -10.31 -14.43
CA ALA A 126 14.22 -10.28 -13.08
C ALA A 126 13.24 -9.64 -12.07
N CYS A 127 12.14 -9.03 -12.51
CA CYS A 127 11.14 -8.39 -11.67
C CYS A 127 9.86 -9.25 -11.63
N LYS A 128 9.57 -9.86 -10.47
CA LYS A 128 8.29 -10.51 -10.19
C LYS A 128 7.35 -9.54 -9.52
N ILE A 129 6.06 -9.59 -9.85
CA ILE A 129 5.06 -8.64 -9.34
C ILE A 129 4.03 -9.38 -8.49
N THR A 130 3.60 -8.75 -7.41
CA THR A 130 2.46 -9.21 -6.61
C THR A 130 1.65 -8.00 -6.15
N PHE A 131 0.34 -8.02 -6.41
CA PHE A 131 -0.56 -6.98 -5.91
C PHE A 131 -1.02 -7.33 -4.50
N LEU A 132 -0.91 -6.38 -3.58
CA LEU A 132 -1.39 -6.50 -2.21
C LEU A 132 -2.76 -5.84 -2.10
N GLU A 133 -3.70 -6.55 -1.47
CA GLU A 133 -5.05 -6.05 -1.24
C GLU A 133 -5.06 -4.86 -0.27
N ILE A 134 -5.99 -3.93 -0.50
CA ILE A 134 -6.28 -2.86 0.46
C ILE A 134 -7.39 -3.35 1.39
N PRO A 135 -7.14 -3.50 2.69
CA PRO A 135 -8.19 -3.94 3.61
C PRO A 135 -9.31 -2.90 3.70
N SER A 136 -10.55 -3.34 3.46
CA SER A 136 -11.77 -2.52 3.41
C SER A 136 -12.07 -1.75 4.71
N TYR A 137 -11.52 -2.21 5.83
CA TYR A 137 -11.82 -1.73 7.19
C TYR A 137 -11.04 -0.46 7.58
N SER A 138 -10.03 -0.04 6.80
CA SER A 138 -9.08 0.98 7.29
C SER A 138 -9.65 2.38 7.46
N ILE A 139 -10.74 2.77 6.79
CA ILE A 139 -11.24 4.15 6.83
C ILE A 139 -12.16 4.38 8.05
N LEU A 140 -13.07 3.43 8.31
CA LEU A 140 -13.91 3.47 9.52
C LEU A 140 -13.04 3.33 10.78
N ASP A 141 -12.11 2.37 10.78
CA ASP A 141 -11.20 2.16 11.90
C ASP A 141 -10.23 3.34 12.09
N PHE A 142 -9.75 3.98 11.01
CA PHE A 142 -8.92 5.17 11.09
C PHE A 142 -9.67 6.35 11.70
N ASN A 143 -10.90 6.62 11.24
CA ASN A 143 -11.71 7.70 11.80
C ASN A 143 -12.05 7.42 13.27
N ALA A 144 -12.43 6.19 13.62
CA ALA A 144 -12.69 5.80 15.02
C ALA A 144 -11.44 5.94 15.90
N HIS A 145 -10.28 5.46 15.45
CA HIS A 145 -9.00 5.61 16.17
C HIS A 145 -8.61 7.09 16.37
N LYS A 146 -8.99 7.97 15.43
CA LYS A 146 -8.74 9.41 15.53
C LYS A 146 -9.83 10.19 16.27
N GLN A 147 -10.82 9.50 16.87
CA GLN A 147 -11.95 10.11 17.58
C GLN A 147 -12.75 11.07 16.68
N HIS A 148 -12.91 10.69 15.42
CA HIS A 148 -13.65 11.43 14.41
C HIS A 148 -15.12 10.96 14.38
N ASP A 149 -15.81 11.14 15.50
CA ASP A 149 -17.06 10.41 15.81
C ASP A 149 -18.33 10.94 15.12
N ASN A 150 -18.26 12.04 14.34
CA ASN A 150 -19.43 12.61 13.68
C ASN A 150 -19.14 13.14 12.27
N PRO A 151 -19.48 12.37 11.21
CA PRO A 151 -19.51 12.87 9.83
C PRO A 151 -20.61 13.91 9.59
N SER A 152 -21.67 13.90 10.40
CA SER A 152 -22.92 14.65 10.22
C SER A 152 -22.89 16.10 10.72
N THR A 153 -21.97 16.47 11.63
CA THR A 153 -21.79 17.86 12.09
C THR A 153 -21.27 18.81 11.00
N PHE A 154 -20.88 18.27 9.83
CA PHE A 154 -20.23 19.04 8.77
C PHE A 154 -21.18 19.83 7.85
N LYS A 155 -22.47 19.49 7.75
CA LYS A 155 -23.39 20.26 6.89
C LYS A 155 -23.56 21.73 7.33
N HIS A 156 -23.13 22.07 8.56
CA HIS A 156 -23.28 23.42 9.12
C HIS A 156 -22.08 24.36 8.94
N HIS A 157 -20.93 23.89 8.44
CA HIS A 157 -19.73 24.74 8.28
C HIS A 157 -19.44 25.22 6.85
N ARG A 158 -20.30 24.89 5.87
CA ARG A 158 -20.19 25.41 4.48
C ARG A 158 -20.99 26.69 4.22
N ASN A 159 -21.69 27.24 5.21
CA ASN A 159 -22.53 28.44 5.07
C ASN A 159 -22.09 29.61 5.96
N ASN A 160 -20.79 29.89 6.05
CA ASN A 160 -20.29 31.18 6.57
C ASN A 160 -19.19 31.71 5.64
#